data_AF-A0A8J7EXJ0-F1
#
_entry.id   AF-A0A8J7EXJ0-F1
#
_cell.length_a   1.000
_cell.length_b   1.000
_cell.length_c   1.000
_cell.angle_alpha   90.00
_cell.angle_beta   90.00
_cell.angle_gamma   90.00
#
_symmetry.space_group_name_H-M   'P 1'
#
loop_
_entity.id
_entity.type
_entity.pdbx_description
1 polymer ?
#
loop_
_entity_poly.entity_id
_entity_poly.type
_entity_poly.pdbx_seq_one_letter_code
_entity_poly.pdbx_strand_id
1 'polypeptide(L)'
;MSRFLQFRDEIIAQATTTILGDLQGIRTLLTEHSGILLDLPPAGMIVAGSNTLSSDYDVTFYSQTENKKLELSAVRAFYDYLYQEWGKPPGIKFDANAYTTGHLRPEAFKGDGLKLSCVNRLSRLLEDIKTEGWYPSVEQTRQINDLVAGINAQETIVKTSLAPIEANNFIPVVSRVADLQRDLRDVVRQQYQSSKDNYGTGGAFDEIAIVMALVALKNSFQTDWPLIKQTLTQTQKLETTRKLTIQRCQAAENIHQELTQKGLHKVDELRSHYPDRDNSIIEQIASNQLYLDYLEEISDRFDLLEQPHIDKHAIKKEIHGLQSKALFFANEAYMTPGAVEQVVLNQQLGLGVELSPLQYQASILEQTAFIGAQIQQNQGEFGTALRKTAKYLDRLIKAAQTINYQTQGQSPSQDISKQLRATNPLVNQILSLKYSQLSEAKKDQQAAAIATSNPSIFGSTTHELKDIILNLQINIYRDVQGYISEQNAIATSIYPLANQFLDHSRTEAQLGLTLLKRHNYNVRQEQGILEISNSEAQQMLIRYDLQRKRLCLAAGLTTQDLIKWQAMTSTIARQRTRSNSQGHEIE
;
A
#
# COMPACT_ATOMS: atom_id res chain seq x y z
N MET A 1 -12.97 9.95 38.24
CA MET A 1 -12.14 9.13 37.32
C MET A 1 -12.59 7.67 37.25
N SER A 2 -12.84 6.96 38.37
CA SER A 2 -13.35 5.56 38.32
C SER A 2 -14.74 5.42 37.67
N ARG A 3 -15.64 6.39 37.87
CA ARG A 3 -16.93 6.45 37.16
C ARG A 3 -16.80 6.61 35.63
N PHE A 4 -15.79 7.34 35.15
CA PHE A 4 -15.60 7.58 33.71
C PHE A 4 -15.05 6.33 33.00
N LEU A 5 -14.23 5.53 33.69
CA LEU A 5 -13.76 4.23 33.19
C LEU A 5 -14.86 3.17 33.20
N GLN A 6 -15.76 3.22 34.18
CA GLN A 6 -16.90 2.28 34.29
C GLN A 6 -17.88 2.41 33.13
N PHE A 7 -18.09 3.62 32.62
CA PHE A 7 -18.96 3.87 31.47
C PHE A 7 -18.21 3.92 30.15
N ARG A 8 -16.88 3.73 30.11
CA ARG A 8 -16.11 3.87 28.86
C ARG A 8 -16.62 2.91 27.79
N ASP A 9 -16.84 1.65 28.14
CA ASP A 9 -17.26 0.64 27.19
C ASP A 9 -18.76 0.79 26.82
N GLU A 10 -19.59 1.33 27.72
CA GLU A 10 -20.98 1.73 27.42
C GLU A 10 -21.04 2.98 26.52
N ILE A 11 -20.20 4.00 26.73
CA ILE A 11 -20.10 5.19 25.86
C ILE A 11 -19.48 4.82 24.52
N ILE A 12 -18.51 3.90 24.46
CA ILE A 12 -17.97 3.35 23.21
C ILE A 12 -19.06 2.57 22.48
N ALA A 13 -19.80 1.70 23.17
CA ALA A 13 -20.89 0.94 22.56
C ALA A 13 -22.02 1.87 22.10
N GLN A 14 -22.36 2.90 22.88
CA GLN A 14 -23.39 3.87 22.55
C GLN A 14 -22.95 4.79 21.42
N ALA A 15 -21.71 5.26 21.39
CA ALA A 15 -21.17 6.03 20.27
C ALA A 15 -20.99 5.17 19.02
N THR A 16 -20.59 3.90 19.13
CA THR A 16 -20.55 2.98 17.99
C THR A 16 -21.96 2.68 17.48
N THR A 17 -22.94 2.54 18.36
CA THR A 17 -24.36 2.35 17.99
C THR A 17 -24.96 3.62 17.41
N THR A 18 -24.61 4.80 17.94
CA THR A 18 -24.97 6.11 17.39
C THR A 18 -24.32 6.28 16.04
N ILE A 19 -23.01 6.07 15.89
CA ILE A 19 -22.32 6.15 14.59
C ILE A 19 -22.87 5.11 13.60
N LEU A 20 -23.17 3.87 14.00
CA LEU A 20 -23.79 2.88 13.12
C LEU A 20 -25.25 3.22 12.78
N GLY A 21 -25.99 3.79 13.72
CA GLY A 21 -27.32 4.34 13.52
C GLY A 21 -27.31 5.58 12.62
N ASP A 22 -26.28 6.41 12.74
CA ASP A 22 -25.98 7.59 11.95
C ASP A 22 -25.54 7.21 10.55
N LEU A 23 -24.81 6.12 10.38
CA LEU A 23 -24.47 5.53 9.09
C LEU A 23 -25.72 4.95 8.41
N GLN A 24 -26.66 4.43 9.19
CA GLN A 24 -27.99 4.07 8.70
C GLN A 24 -28.82 5.32 8.38
N GLY A 25 -28.63 6.42 9.11
CA GLY A 25 -29.15 7.76 8.82
C GLY A 25 -28.57 8.33 7.52
N ILE A 26 -27.26 8.22 7.28
CA ILE A 26 -26.57 8.60 6.04
C ILE A 26 -27.08 7.73 4.90
N ARG A 27 -27.25 6.42 5.11
CA ARG A 27 -27.90 5.55 4.13
C ARG A 27 -29.31 6.03 3.80
N THR A 28 -30.07 6.46 4.80
CA THR A 28 -31.45 6.95 4.64
C THR A 28 -31.47 8.30 3.91
N LEU A 29 -30.63 9.26 4.29
CA LEU A 29 -30.41 10.54 3.63
C LEU A 29 -29.99 10.39 2.16
N LEU A 30 -29.06 9.47 1.89
CA LEU A 30 -28.65 9.14 0.52
C LEU A 30 -29.83 8.61 -0.30
N THR A 31 -30.79 7.93 0.32
CA THR A 31 -32.00 7.42 -0.35
C THR A 31 -33.06 8.51 -0.52
N GLU A 32 -33.25 9.37 0.49
CA GLU A 32 -34.36 10.31 0.58
C GLU A 32 -34.10 11.68 -0.08
N HIS A 33 -32.85 12.17 -0.09
CA HIS A 33 -32.55 13.54 -0.53
C HIS A 33 -31.90 13.66 -1.91
N SER A 34 -31.38 12.56 -2.48
CA SER A 34 -30.68 12.58 -3.77
C SER A 34 -31.52 12.12 -4.97
N GLY A 35 -32.73 11.57 -4.74
CA GLY A 35 -33.54 10.95 -5.78
C GLY A 35 -32.91 9.67 -6.37
N ILE A 36 -31.84 9.15 -5.78
CA ILE A 36 -31.19 7.90 -6.17
C ILE A 36 -32.01 6.74 -5.57
N LEU A 37 -32.82 6.08 -6.40
CA LEU A 37 -33.50 4.83 -6.07
C LEU A 37 -32.45 3.73 -5.78
N LEU A 38 -32.22 3.42 -4.51
CA LEU A 38 -31.35 2.33 -4.04
C LEU A 38 -32.13 0.99 -3.96
N ASP A 39 -32.75 0.54 -5.06
CA ASP A 39 -33.53 -0.71 -5.06
C ASP A 39 -32.66 -2.00 -4.95
N LEU A 40 -31.34 -1.85 -4.93
CA LEU A 40 -30.32 -2.80 -4.45
C LEU A 40 -29.20 -1.94 -3.85
N PRO A 41 -28.48 -2.30 -2.76
CA PRO A 41 -27.56 -1.36 -2.10
C PRO A 41 -26.38 -1.07 -3.05
N PRO A 42 -26.39 0.01 -3.84
CA PRO A 42 -25.48 0.17 -4.96
C PRO A 42 -24.17 0.81 -4.51
N ALA A 43 -24.18 1.44 -3.34
CA ALA A 43 -23.01 1.84 -2.58
C ALA A 43 -22.94 1.03 -1.28
N GLY A 44 -21.76 0.50 -0.98
CA GLY A 44 -21.47 -0.03 0.35
C GLY A 44 -20.29 0.69 0.97
N MET A 45 -19.99 0.32 2.20
CA MET A 45 -19.00 1.01 3.03
C MET A 45 -18.08 0.00 3.71
N ILE A 46 -16.80 0.35 3.78
CA ILE A 46 -15.78 -0.35 4.56
C ILE A 46 -15.29 0.65 5.61
N VAL A 47 -15.40 0.29 6.89
CA VAL A 47 -14.83 1.09 7.98
C VAL A 47 -13.57 0.39 8.47
N ALA A 48 -12.42 1.03 8.25
CA ALA A 48 -11.15 0.66 8.85
C ALA A 48 -10.90 1.59 10.04
N GLY A 49 -10.41 1.05 11.16
CA GLY A 49 -10.21 1.82 12.39
C GLY A 49 -10.31 0.96 13.65
N SER A 50 -9.97 1.55 14.80
CA SER A 50 -10.16 0.91 16.11
C SER A 50 -11.57 1.18 16.62
N ASN A 51 -12.15 0.21 17.34
CA ASN A 51 -13.48 0.30 17.94
C ASN A 51 -13.51 1.23 19.18
N THR A 52 -12.61 2.19 19.27
CA THR A 52 -12.42 3.06 20.44
C THR A 52 -12.69 4.50 20.04
N LEU A 53 -13.38 5.26 20.89
CA LEU A 53 -13.76 6.67 20.69
C LEU A 53 -12.60 7.63 20.31
N SER A 54 -11.37 7.25 20.60
CA SER A 54 -10.16 8.03 20.31
C SER A 54 -9.45 7.57 19.04
N SER A 55 -10.09 6.76 18.20
CA SER A 55 -9.51 6.25 16.96
C SER A 55 -9.92 7.09 15.77
N ASP A 56 -9.00 7.18 14.83
CA ASP A 56 -9.22 7.52 13.44
C ASP A 56 -10.28 6.55 12.86
N TYR A 57 -11.28 7.10 12.17
CA TYR A 57 -12.33 6.38 11.45
C TYR A 57 -12.16 6.57 9.94
N ASP A 58 -11.67 5.54 9.27
CA ASP A 58 -11.34 5.56 7.85
C ASP A 58 -12.46 4.86 7.08
N VAL A 59 -13.32 5.64 6.40
CA VAL A 59 -14.53 5.15 5.74
C VAL A 59 -14.33 5.10 4.23
N THR A 60 -14.25 3.92 3.63
CA THR A 60 -14.21 3.79 2.16
C THR A 60 -15.59 3.47 1.61
N PHE A 61 -16.14 4.38 0.81
CA PHE A 61 -17.34 4.14 0.02
C PHE A 61 -16.98 3.47 -1.31
N TYR A 62 -17.79 2.50 -1.70
CA TYR A 62 -17.62 1.78 -2.95
C TYR A 62 -18.94 1.61 -3.68
N SER A 63 -18.91 1.52 -5.00
CA SER A 63 -20.05 1.09 -5.80
C SER A 63 -19.89 -0.35 -6.31
N GLN A 64 -20.95 -1.16 -6.27
CA GLN A 64 -20.94 -2.51 -6.87
C GLN A 64 -20.82 -2.47 -8.39
N THR A 65 -21.27 -1.38 -9.02
CA THR A 65 -21.20 -1.15 -10.46
C THR A 65 -20.01 -0.25 -10.83
N GLU A 66 -19.05 -0.07 -9.91
CA GLU A 66 -17.89 0.81 -10.07
C GLU A 66 -18.22 2.28 -10.40
N ASN A 67 -19.43 2.74 -10.06
CA ASN A 67 -19.87 4.11 -10.31
C ASN A 67 -19.16 5.12 -9.38
N LYS A 68 -18.13 5.80 -9.92
CA LYS A 68 -17.31 6.77 -9.18
C LYS A 68 -18.07 8.02 -8.72
N LYS A 69 -19.07 8.46 -9.49
CA LYS A 69 -19.94 9.58 -9.13
C LYS A 69 -20.80 9.26 -7.91
N LEU A 70 -21.28 8.01 -7.82
CA LEU A 70 -22.00 7.54 -6.63
C LEU A 70 -21.09 7.48 -5.40
N GLU A 71 -19.86 6.98 -5.54
CA GLU A 71 -18.86 6.96 -4.44
C GLU A 71 -18.56 8.38 -3.94
N LEU A 72 -18.32 9.33 -4.86
CA LEU A 72 -18.12 10.75 -4.52
C LEU A 72 -19.34 11.36 -3.81
N SER A 73 -20.55 11.07 -4.31
CA SER A 73 -21.78 11.57 -3.70
C SER A 73 -21.94 11.06 -2.26
N ALA A 74 -21.54 9.81 -1.99
CA ALA A 74 -21.55 9.23 -0.65
C ALA A 74 -20.53 9.91 0.28
N VAL A 75 -19.31 10.19 -0.22
CA VAL A 75 -18.30 10.95 0.54
C VAL A 75 -18.83 12.35 0.90
N ARG A 76 -19.42 13.07 -0.07
CA ARG A 76 -19.99 14.41 0.17
C ARG A 76 -21.11 14.38 1.22
N ALA A 77 -22.04 13.42 1.09
CA ALA A 77 -23.12 13.25 2.06
C ALA A 77 -22.61 12.92 3.47
N PHE A 78 -21.54 12.13 3.59
CA PHE A 78 -20.89 11.84 4.88
C PHE A 78 -20.36 13.13 5.54
N TYR A 79 -19.67 13.97 4.77
CA TYR A 79 -19.10 15.22 5.26
C TYR A 79 -20.18 16.21 5.68
N ASP A 80 -21.23 16.36 4.86
CA ASP A 80 -22.38 17.22 5.14
C ASP A 80 -23.12 16.76 6.39
N TYR A 81 -23.36 15.45 6.54
CA TYR A 81 -24.01 14.87 7.71
C TYR A 81 -23.25 15.17 9.00
N LEU A 82 -21.95 14.86 9.04
CA LEU A 82 -21.13 15.10 10.24
C LEU A 82 -21.10 16.59 10.61
N TYR A 83 -21.06 17.46 9.61
CA TYR A 83 -21.11 18.89 9.85
C TYR A 83 -22.48 19.35 10.39
N GLN A 84 -23.59 18.87 9.83
CA GLN A 84 -24.94 19.21 10.27
C GLN A 84 -25.22 18.75 11.70
N GLU A 85 -24.89 17.49 12.00
CA GLU A 85 -25.20 16.87 13.29
C GLU A 85 -24.31 17.43 14.41
N TRP A 86 -23.08 17.88 14.11
CA TRP A 86 -22.08 18.21 15.14
C TRP A 86 -21.63 19.67 15.13
N GLY A 87 -22.05 20.45 14.13
CA GLY A 87 -21.69 21.86 13.94
C GLY A 87 -20.21 22.09 13.62
N LYS A 88 -19.45 21.03 13.32
CA LYS A 88 -18.00 21.06 13.07
C LYS A 88 -17.64 20.13 11.91
N PRO A 89 -16.68 20.52 11.06
CA PRO A 89 -16.26 19.66 9.95
C PRO A 89 -15.54 18.39 10.46
N PRO A 90 -15.56 17.30 9.68
CA PRO A 90 -14.68 16.15 9.88
C PRO A 90 -13.21 16.61 9.98
N GLY A 91 -12.43 16.01 10.89
CA GLY A 91 -11.06 16.38 11.22
C GLY A 91 -10.89 17.28 12.46
N ILE A 92 -11.95 17.96 12.94
CA ILE A 92 -11.88 18.80 14.16
C ILE A 92 -12.37 18.06 15.41
N LYS A 93 -13.55 17.44 15.33
CA LYS A 93 -14.18 16.77 16.50
C LYS A 93 -13.97 15.26 16.45
N PHE A 94 -13.99 14.69 15.25
CA PHE A 94 -13.66 13.30 14.95
C PHE A 94 -12.53 13.33 13.94
N ASP A 95 -11.51 12.53 14.19
CA ASP A 95 -10.58 12.14 13.15
C ASP A 95 -11.32 11.09 12.30
N ALA A 96 -12.19 11.57 11.41
CA ALA A 96 -13.04 10.74 10.58
C ALA A 96 -12.88 11.21 9.14
N ASN A 97 -12.43 10.29 8.30
CA ASN A 97 -12.11 10.55 6.90
C ASN A 97 -12.93 9.59 6.05
N ALA A 98 -13.39 10.07 4.89
CA ALA A 98 -14.08 9.21 3.95
C ALA A 98 -13.44 9.27 2.55
N TYR A 99 -13.36 8.12 1.90
CA TYR A 99 -12.71 7.95 0.61
C TYR A 99 -13.58 7.24 -0.40
N THR A 100 -13.20 7.39 -1.66
CA THR A 100 -13.63 6.53 -2.75
C THR A 100 -12.70 5.32 -2.87
N THR A 101 -13.07 4.34 -3.68
CA THR A 101 -12.28 3.13 -3.94
C THR A 101 -10.92 3.37 -4.60
N GLY A 102 -10.67 4.60 -5.05
CA GLY A 102 -9.37 5.01 -5.58
C GLY A 102 -8.25 4.99 -4.53
N HIS A 103 -8.57 5.18 -3.26
CA HIS A 103 -7.59 5.15 -2.15
C HIS A 103 -7.41 3.73 -1.60
N LEU A 104 -8.52 3.06 -1.26
CA LEU A 104 -8.56 1.69 -0.73
C LEU A 104 -9.45 0.82 -1.60
N ARG A 105 -8.87 -0.22 -2.18
CA ARG A 105 -9.56 -1.03 -3.18
C ARG A 105 -10.45 -2.10 -2.50
N PRO A 106 -11.71 -2.27 -2.94
CA PRO A 106 -12.66 -3.22 -2.36
C PRO A 106 -12.18 -4.65 -2.20
N GLU A 107 -11.35 -5.13 -3.12
CA GLU A 107 -10.86 -6.51 -3.19
C GLU A 107 -10.09 -6.91 -1.92
N ALA A 108 -9.46 -5.94 -1.25
CA ALA A 108 -8.79 -6.18 0.03
C ALA A 108 -9.76 -6.38 1.21
N PHE A 109 -11.02 -5.96 1.07
CA PHE A 109 -11.96 -5.81 2.20
C PHE A 109 -13.32 -6.50 1.96
N LYS A 110 -13.48 -7.23 0.86
CA LYS A 110 -14.71 -7.95 0.52
C LYS A 110 -14.43 -9.31 -0.06
N GLY A 111 -15.47 -10.14 -0.13
CA GLY A 111 -15.37 -11.48 -0.69
C GLY A 111 -14.20 -12.23 -0.04
N ASP A 112 -13.26 -12.70 -0.86
CA ASP A 112 -12.05 -13.38 -0.38
C ASP A 112 -11.18 -12.51 0.54
N GLY A 113 -11.14 -11.18 0.36
CA GLY A 113 -10.37 -10.25 1.20
C GLY A 113 -10.91 -10.13 2.63
N LEU A 114 -12.23 -9.97 2.78
CA LEU A 114 -12.89 -9.99 4.09
C LEU A 114 -12.70 -11.34 4.78
N LYS A 115 -12.89 -12.43 4.02
CA LYS A 115 -12.69 -13.79 4.51
C LYS A 115 -11.25 -14.01 5.00
N LEU A 116 -10.26 -13.54 4.25
CA LEU A 116 -8.85 -13.57 4.64
C LEU A 116 -8.59 -12.76 5.91
N SER A 117 -9.19 -11.58 6.07
CA SER A 117 -9.09 -10.79 7.30
C SER A 117 -9.61 -11.57 8.53
N CYS A 118 -10.76 -12.23 8.40
CA CYS A 118 -11.29 -13.11 9.45
C CYS A 118 -10.35 -14.29 9.74
N VAL A 119 -9.81 -14.93 8.70
CA VAL A 119 -8.83 -16.03 8.84
C VAL A 119 -7.54 -15.55 9.51
N ASN A 120 -7.07 -14.35 9.22
CA ASN A 120 -5.87 -13.76 9.85
C ASN A 120 -6.11 -13.39 11.32
N ARG A 121 -7.33 -12.97 11.69
CA ARG A 121 -7.72 -12.80 13.09
C ARG A 121 -7.77 -14.14 13.82
N LEU A 122 -8.37 -15.16 13.20
CA LEU A 122 -8.42 -16.50 13.76
C LEU A 122 -7.02 -17.08 13.94
N SER A 123 -6.15 -16.97 12.93
CA SER A 123 -4.76 -17.44 13.00
C SER A 123 -3.97 -16.77 14.14
N ARG A 124 -4.14 -15.47 14.37
CA ARG A 124 -3.51 -14.77 15.51
C ARG A 124 -4.02 -15.29 16.85
N LEU A 125 -5.33 -15.40 17.01
CA LEU A 125 -5.94 -15.92 18.24
C LEU A 125 -5.43 -17.35 18.56
N LEU A 126 -5.31 -18.20 17.54
CA LEU A 126 -4.77 -19.55 17.68
C LEU A 126 -3.28 -19.56 18.09
N GLU A 127 -2.47 -18.64 17.58
CA GLU A 127 -1.07 -18.52 18.02
C GLU A 127 -0.97 -18.01 19.47
N ASP A 128 -1.81 -17.05 19.87
CA ASP A 128 -1.87 -16.58 21.26
C ASP A 128 -2.21 -17.75 22.22
N ILE A 129 -3.23 -18.55 21.89
CA ILE A 129 -3.60 -19.76 22.66
C ILE A 129 -2.44 -20.76 22.74
N LYS A 130 -1.69 -20.92 21.64
CA LYS A 130 -0.52 -21.80 21.59
C LYS A 130 0.58 -21.30 22.53
N THR A 131 0.75 -19.98 22.67
CA THR A 131 1.69 -19.39 23.65
C THR A 131 1.21 -19.52 25.10
N GLU A 132 -0.10 -19.57 25.35
CA GLU A 132 -0.70 -19.64 26.69
C GLU A 132 -0.87 -21.07 27.23
N GLY A 133 -0.99 -22.09 26.38
CA GLY A 133 -1.16 -23.47 26.86
C GLY A 133 -1.77 -24.49 25.89
N TRP A 134 -1.71 -24.25 24.57
CA TRP A 134 -2.28 -25.09 23.50
C TRP A 134 -3.80 -25.29 23.49
N TYR A 135 -4.49 -25.23 24.64
CA TYR A 135 -5.93 -25.44 24.73
C TYR A 135 -6.66 -24.12 24.98
N PRO A 136 -7.67 -23.77 24.16
CA PRO A 136 -8.45 -22.56 24.36
C PRO A 136 -9.31 -22.66 25.62
N SER A 137 -9.45 -21.54 26.32
CA SER A 137 -10.51 -21.35 27.33
C SER A 137 -11.91 -21.40 26.68
N VAL A 138 -12.95 -21.45 27.52
CA VAL A 138 -14.36 -21.40 27.05
C VAL A 138 -14.63 -20.12 26.24
N GLU A 139 -14.10 -18.99 26.71
CA GLU A 139 -14.26 -17.69 26.04
C GLU A 139 -13.53 -17.66 24.69
N GLN A 140 -12.28 -18.13 24.65
CA GLN A 140 -11.52 -18.26 23.40
C GLN A 140 -12.21 -19.20 22.41
N THR A 141 -12.79 -20.31 22.87
CA THR A 141 -13.54 -21.25 22.03
C THR A 141 -14.75 -20.58 21.39
N ARG A 142 -15.51 -19.79 22.16
CA ARG A 142 -16.63 -18.99 21.63
C ARG A 142 -16.16 -18.02 20.55
N GLN A 143 -15.12 -17.24 20.83
CA GLN A 143 -14.56 -16.27 19.87
C GLN A 143 -14.07 -16.94 18.59
N ILE A 144 -13.44 -18.12 18.68
CA ILE A 144 -13.04 -18.89 17.51
C ILE A 144 -14.25 -19.33 16.70
N ASN A 145 -15.28 -19.87 17.37
CA ASN A 145 -16.47 -20.37 16.68
C ASN A 145 -17.27 -19.24 16.01
N ASP A 146 -17.30 -18.05 16.60
CA ASP A 146 -17.87 -16.86 15.98
C ASP A 146 -17.10 -16.46 14.70
N LEU A 147 -15.76 -16.50 14.75
CA LEU A 147 -14.92 -16.25 13.58
C LEU A 147 -15.10 -17.32 12.49
N VAL A 148 -15.18 -18.60 12.87
CA VAL A 148 -15.44 -19.72 11.96
C VAL A 148 -16.79 -19.58 11.27
N ALA A 149 -17.85 -19.24 12.00
CA ALA A 149 -19.16 -18.97 11.44
C ALA A 149 -19.11 -17.80 10.45
N GLY A 150 -18.43 -16.70 10.81
CA GLY A 150 -18.22 -15.56 9.93
C GLY A 150 -17.47 -15.91 8.64
N ILE A 151 -16.42 -16.76 8.73
CA ILE A 151 -15.65 -17.26 7.57
C ILE A 151 -16.52 -18.11 6.64
N ASN A 152 -17.34 -19.00 7.22
CA ASN A 152 -18.20 -19.91 6.45
C ASN A 152 -19.38 -19.19 5.78
N ALA A 153 -19.84 -18.07 6.36
CA ALA A 153 -20.92 -17.27 5.79
C ALA A 153 -20.51 -16.43 4.56
N GLN A 154 -19.22 -16.27 4.29
CA GLN A 154 -18.76 -15.49 3.14
C GLN A 154 -18.86 -16.30 1.83
N GLU A 155 -19.65 -15.83 0.88
CA GLU A 155 -19.66 -16.33 -0.50
C GLU A 155 -18.44 -15.80 -1.26
N THR A 156 -17.49 -16.68 -1.59
CA THR A 156 -16.22 -16.28 -2.22
C THR A 156 -15.74 -17.30 -3.26
N ILE A 157 -14.67 -16.95 -4.00
CA ILE A 157 -14.08 -17.86 -4.99
C ILE A 157 -13.51 -19.09 -4.29
N VAL A 158 -12.82 -18.88 -3.17
CA VAL A 158 -12.29 -19.98 -2.35
C VAL A 158 -13.40 -20.54 -1.46
N LYS A 159 -14.12 -21.53 -1.98
CA LYS A 159 -15.15 -22.24 -1.21
C LYS A 159 -14.51 -23.00 -0.05
N THR A 160 -14.95 -22.73 1.18
CA THR A 160 -14.50 -23.45 2.37
C THR A 160 -15.58 -23.62 3.40
N SER A 161 -15.47 -24.73 4.13
CA SER A 161 -16.18 -24.96 5.39
C SER A 161 -15.14 -25.34 6.44
N LEU A 162 -14.97 -24.48 7.44
CA LEU A 162 -14.24 -24.82 8.66
C LEU A 162 -15.24 -25.42 9.66
N ALA A 163 -14.88 -26.53 10.30
CA ALA A 163 -15.68 -27.06 11.39
C ALA A 163 -15.57 -26.12 12.62
N PRO A 164 -16.65 -25.92 13.39
CA PRO A 164 -16.55 -25.34 14.73
C PRO A 164 -15.52 -26.12 15.56
N ILE A 165 -14.77 -25.41 16.40
CA ILE A 165 -13.79 -26.01 17.30
C ILE A 165 -14.49 -26.71 18.45
N GLU A 166 -14.04 -27.93 18.69
CA GLU A 166 -14.32 -28.83 19.79
C GLU A 166 -13.00 -29.39 20.35
N ALA A 167 -13.04 -29.96 21.56
CA ALA A 167 -11.84 -30.45 22.25
C ALA A 167 -11.07 -31.51 21.45
N ASN A 168 -11.76 -32.31 20.61
CA ASN A 168 -11.17 -33.40 19.83
C ASN A 168 -10.67 -32.98 18.43
N ASN A 169 -10.99 -31.77 17.96
CA ASN A 169 -10.72 -31.34 16.58
C ASN A 169 -9.84 -30.08 16.46
N PHE A 170 -9.37 -29.53 17.60
CA PHE A 170 -8.58 -28.30 17.64
C PHE A 170 -7.37 -28.33 16.70
N ILE A 171 -6.52 -29.37 16.78
CA ILE A 171 -5.32 -29.49 15.95
C ILE A 171 -5.67 -29.57 14.44
N PRO A 172 -6.62 -30.43 14.00
CA PRO A 172 -7.11 -30.42 12.62
C PRO A 172 -7.59 -29.04 12.15
N VAL A 173 -8.35 -28.30 12.97
CA VAL A 173 -8.84 -26.96 12.61
C VAL A 173 -7.69 -25.98 12.46
N VAL A 174 -6.72 -25.96 13.38
CA VAL A 174 -5.51 -25.11 13.29
C VAL A 174 -4.77 -25.34 11.97
N SER A 175 -4.53 -26.61 11.60
CA SER A 175 -3.88 -26.94 10.33
C SER A 175 -4.69 -26.45 9.13
N ARG A 176 -6.02 -26.63 9.17
CA ARG A 176 -6.91 -26.21 8.07
C ARG A 176 -6.99 -24.69 7.92
N VAL A 177 -6.91 -23.96 9.04
CA VAL A 177 -6.85 -22.48 9.04
C VAL A 177 -5.57 -22.01 8.35
N ALA A 178 -4.42 -22.63 8.60
CA ALA A 178 -3.16 -22.27 7.95
C ALA A 178 -3.19 -22.51 6.43
N ASP A 179 -3.72 -23.66 5.97
CA ASP A 179 -3.91 -23.92 4.54
C ASP A 179 -4.85 -22.90 3.90
N LEU A 180 -6.00 -22.64 4.53
CA LEU A 180 -6.97 -21.67 4.05
C LEU A 180 -6.39 -20.26 3.98
N GLN A 181 -5.59 -19.86 4.97
CA GLN A 181 -4.92 -18.58 4.99
C GLN A 181 -4.00 -18.42 3.78
N ARG A 182 -3.21 -19.45 3.45
CA ARG A 182 -2.33 -19.44 2.27
C ARG A 182 -3.13 -19.31 0.97
N ASP A 183 -4.14 -20.16 0.80
CA ASP A 183 -4.93 -20.21 -0.43
C ASP A 183 -5.68 -18.88 -0.67
N LEU A 184 -6.30 -18.32 0.38
CA LEU A 184 -6.95 -17.00 0.30
C LEU A 184 -5.95 -15.89 0.03
N ARG A 185 -4.75 -15.91 0.65
CA ARG A 185 -3.73 -14.89 0.41
C ARG A 185 -3.35 -14.83 -1.06
N ASP A 186 -3.14 -15.98 -1.70
CA ASP A 186 -2.78 -16.02 -3.12
C ASP A 186 -3.90 -15.46 -4.02
N VAL A 187 -5.16 -15.84 -3.76
CA VAL A 187 -6.32 -15.36 -4.53
C VAL A 187 -6.54 -13.86 -4.33
N VAL A 188 -6.55 -13.37 -3.09
CA VAL A 188 -6.75 -11.95 -2.78
C VAL A 188 -5.61 -11.11 -3.34
N ARG A 189 -4.36 -11.58 -3.23
CA ARG A 189 -3.21 -10.91 -3.84
C ARG A 189 -3.39 -10.79 -5.35
N GLN A 190 -3.85 -11.85 -6.02
CA GLN A 190 -4.08 -11.82 -7.47
C GLN A 190 -5.23 -10.88 -7.87
N GLN A 191 -6.35 -10.92 -7.15
CA GLN A 191 -7.48 -9.99 -7.36
C GLN A 191 -7.02 -8.54 -7.20
N TYR A 192 -6.30 -8.26 -6.11
CA TYR A 192 -5.76 -6.94 -5.83
C TYR A 192 -4.78 -6.49 -6.91
N GLN A 193 -3.84 -7.35 -7.32
CA GLN A 193 -2.87 -6.99 -8.36
C GLN A 193 -3.54 -6.72 -9.71
N SER A 194 -4.55 -7.51 -10.08
CA SER A 194 -5.31 -7.31 -11.32
C SER A 194 -6.04 -5.96 -11.30
N SER A 195 -6.66 -5.63 -10.17
CA SER A 195 -7.22 -4.30 -9.93
C SER A 195 -6.14 -3.24 -10.04
N LYS A 196 -4.98 -3.45 -9.41
CA LYS A 196 -3.83 -2.54 -9.42
C LYS A 196 -3.45 -2.14 -10.84
N ASP A 197 -3.22 -3.14 -11.68
CA ASP A 197 -2.83 -2.96 -13.08
C ASP A 197 -3.92 -2.24 -13.90
N ASN A 198 -5.19 -2.49 -13.61
CA ASN A 198 -6.30 -1.78 -14.26
C ASN A 198 -6.34 -0.28 -13.93
N TYR A 199 -5.93 0.13 -12.73
CA TYR A 199 -5.87 1.55 -12.35
C TYR A 199 -4.53 2.23 -12.68
N GLY A 200 -3.51 1.45 -13.02
CA GLY A 200 -2.18 1.94 -13.37
C GLY A 200 -1.13 1.50 -12.36
N THR A 201 -0.06 0.91 -12.88
CA THR A 201 1.11 0.43 -12.16
C THR A 201 2.39 0.72 -12.94
N GLY A 202 3.54 0.66 -12.27
CA GLY A 202 4.86 0.78 -12.89
C GLY A 202 5.59 2.07 -12.52
N GLY A 203 6.76 2.25 -13.13
CA GLY A 203 7.73 3.28 -12.72
C GLY A 203 7.17 4.69 -12.71
N ALA A 204 6.34 5.08 -13.69
CA ALA A 204 5.76 6.41 -13.73
C ALA A 204 4.81 6.72 -12.54
N PHE A 205 4.13 5.70 -12.02
CA PHE A 205 3.26 5.81 -10.85
C PHE A 205 4.08 5.83 -9.56
N ASP A 206 5.12 5.01 -9.49
CA ASP A 206 6.07 4.99 -8.38
C ASP A 206 6.81 6.34 -8.24
N GLU A 207 7.10 7.02 -9.36
CA GLU A 207 7.67 8.38 -9.34
C GLU A 207 6.73 9.40 -8.69
N ILE A 208 5.42 9.36 -9.01
CA ILE A 208 4.43 10.23 -8.37
C ILE A 208 4.39 9.95 -6.87
N ALA A 209 4.40 8.68 -6.48
CA ALA A 209 4.42 8.30 -5.07
C ALA A 209 5.64 8.87 -4.33
N ILE A 210 6.85 8.75 -4.90
CA ILE A 210 8.05 9.32 -4.27
C ILE A 210 7.95 10.85 -4.16
N VAL A 211 7.49 11.53 -5.21
CA VAL A 211 7.34 12.99 -5.21
C VAL A 211 6.34 13.44 -4.14
N MET A 212 5.19 12.77 -4.02
CA MET A 212 4.19 13.10 -3.02
C MET A 212 4.63 12.75 -1.59
N ALA A 213 5.40 11.67 -1.41
CA ALA A 213 6.00 11.36 -0.12
C ALA A 213 7.03 12.41 0.31
N LEU A 214 7.74 13.05 -0.63
CA LEU A 214 8.61 14.21 -0.34
C LEU A 214 7.78 15.46 0.02
N VAL A 215 6.62 15.67 -0.59
CA VAL A 215 5.67 16.72 -0.19
C VAL A 215 5.22 16.50 1.27
N ALA A 216 4.85 15.27 1.62
CA ALA A 216 4.49 14.91 3.00
C ALA A 216 5.64 15.21 3.98
N LEU A 217 6.87 14.81 3.63
CA LEU A 217 8.05 15.06 4.44
C LEU A 217 8.27 16.56 4.69
N LYS A 218 8.16 17.39 3.64
CA LYS A 218 8.26 18.85 3.73
C LYS A 218 7.21 19.45 4.66
N ASN A 219 5.98 18.98 4.55
CA ASN A 219 4.86 19.49 5.34
C ASN A 219 5.08 19.20 6.84
N SER A 220 5.46 17.97 7.19
CA SER A 220 5.52 17.53 8.58
C SER A 220 6.76 17.98 9.35
N PHE A 221 7.89 18.23 8.69
CA PHE A 221 9.10 18.70 9.37
C PHE A 221 9.28 20.21 9.34
N GLN A 222 8.47 20.92 8.54
CA GLN A 222 8.60 22.35 8.24
C GLN A 222 10.04 22.76 7.86
N THR A 223 10.80 21.83 7.28
CA THR A 223 12.18 22.06 6.87
C THR A 223 12.24 22.80 5.54
N ASP A 224 13.34 23.50 5.28
CA ASP A 224 13.54 24.17 4.00
C ASP A 224 13.89 23.17 2.89
N TRP A 225 13.37 23.38 1.69
CA TRP A 225 13.68 22.54 0.52
C TRP A 225 15.19 22.43 0.23
N PRO A 226 16.00 23.50 0.35
CA PRO A 226 17.45 23.41 0.29
C PRO A 226 18.05 22.36 1.24
N LEU A 227 17.55 22.28 2.48
CA LEU A 227 18.02 21.29 3.45
C LEU A 227 17.62 19.88 3.01
N ILE A 228 16.35 19.64 2.63
CA ILE A 228 15.91 18.32 2.13
C ILE A 228 16.76 17.90 0.91
N LYS A 229 16.94 18.81 -0.06
CA LYS A 229 17.75 18.58 -1.27
C LYS A 229 19.20 18.26 -0.93
N GLN A 230 19.84 19.08 -0.11
CA GLN A 230 21.23 18.87 0.31
C GLN A 230 21.36 17.52 1.00
N THR A 231 20.50 17.25 1.96
CA THR A 231 20.52 16.06 2.79
C THR A 231 20.34 14.77 1.98
N LEU A 232 19.41 14.75 1.02
CA LEU A 232 19.20 13.58 0.16
C LEU A 232 20.29 13.39 -0.92
N THR A 233 21.04 14.44 -1.27
CA THR A 233 22.00 14.42 -2.39
C THR A 233 23.47 14.38 -1.98
N GLN A 234 23.85 14.91 -0.80
CA GLN A 234 25.23 15.11 -0.38
C GLN A 234 26.06 13.80 -0.31
N THR A 235 25.39 12.67 -0.14
CA THR A 235 26.03 11.35 0.03
C THR A 235 25.85 10.41 -1.16
N GLN A 236 25.25 10.89 -2.26
CA GLN A 236 25.01 10.06 -3.45
C GLN A 236 26.26 10.00 -4.32
N LYS A 237 26.78 8.78 -4.53
CA LYS A 237 28.01 8.56 -5.32
C LYS A 237 27.80 8.70 -6.82
N LEU A 238 26.63 8.32 -7.33
CA LEU A 238 26.31 8.36 -8.76
C LEU A 238 25.63 9.68 -9.11
N GLU A 239 26.23 10.42 -10.05
CA GLU A 239 25.73 11.72 -10.51
C GLU A 239 24.33 11.61 -11.16
N THR A 240 24.01 10.49 -11.81
CA THR A 240 22.68 10.23 -12.38
C THR A 240 21.61 10.14 -11.29
N THR A 241 21.87 9.39 -10.21
CA THR A 241 21.00 9.30 -9.02
C THR A 241 20.83 10.66 -8.36
N ARG A 242 21.91 11.44 -8.27
CA ARG A 242 21.90 12.80 -7.72
C ARG A 242 20.99 13.71 -8.51
N LYS A 243 21.13 13.74 -9.84
CA LYS A 243 20.27 14.52 -10.74
C LYS A 243 18.81 14.12 -10.62
N LEU A 244 18.50 12.81 -10.59
CA LEU A 244 17.15 12.32 -10.42
C LEU A 244 16.54 12.74 -9.07
N THR A 245 17.32 12.65 -7.99
CA THR A 245 16.88 13.09 -6.65
C THR A 245 16.60 14.60 -6.62
N ILE A 246 17.45 15.41 -7.26
CA ILE A 246 17.22 16.86 -7.40
C ILE A 246 15.93 17.14 -8.17
N GLN A 247 15.70 16.43 -9.28
CA GLN A 247 14.48 16.56 -10.09
C GLN A 247 13.22 16.21 -9.28
N ARG A 248 13.24 15.11 -8.52
CA ARG A 248 12.15 14.72 -7.63
C ARG A 248 11.87 15.78 -6.55
N CYS A 249 12.92 16.31 -5.93
CA CYS A 249 12.78 17.39 -4.95
C CYS A 249 12.21 18.66 -5.57
N GLN A 250 12.60 19.00 -6.81
CA GLN A 250 12.05 20.17 -7.51
C GLN A 250 10.57 19.97 -7.86
N ALA A 251 10.20 18.78 -8.33
CA ALA A 251 8.80 18.44 -8.60
C ALA A 251 7.96 18.51 -7.32
N ALA A 252 8.48 17.95 -6.22
CA ALA A 252 7.81 17.99 -4.91
C ALA A 252 7.68 19.43 -4.39
N GLU A 253 8.70 20.27 -4.57
CA GLU A 253 8.64 21.69 -4.21
C GLU A 253 7.56 22.44 -4.98
N ASN A 254 7.49 22.25 -6.30
CA ASN A 254 6.48 22.88 -7.14
C ASN A 254 5.06 22.45 -6.72
N ILE A 255 4.85 21.15 -6.49
CA ILE A 255 3.55 20.62 -6.05
C ILE A 255 3.20 21.16 -4.65
N HIS A 256 4.13 21.15 -3.71
CA HIS A 256 3.90 21.69 -2.37
C HIS A 256 3.48 23.17 -2.44
N GLN A 257 4.20 23.98 -3.22
CA GLN A 257 3.84 25.39 -3.42
C GLN A 257 2.44 25.54 -4.03
N GLU A 258 2.11 24.77 -5.07
CA GLU A 258 0.77 24.76 -5.67
C GLU A 258 -0.32 24.47 -4.62
N LEU A 259 -0.15 23.39 -3.85
CA LEU A 259 -1.14 22.94 -2.86
C LEU A 259 -1.27 23.93 -1.71
N THR A 260 -0.16 24.47 -1.19
CA THR A 260 -0.21 25.51 -0.14
C THR A 260 -0.94 26.76 -0.64
N GLN A 261 -0.65 27.23 -1.85
CA GLN A 261 -1.31 28.43 -2.39
C GLN A 261 -2.80 28.20 -2.64
N LYS A 262 -3.19 27.02 -3.15
CA LYS A 262 -4.61 26.64 -3.27
C LYS A 262 -5.31 26.63 -1.91
N GLY A 263 -4.68 26.06 -0.89
CA GLY A 263 -5.19 26.05 0.48
C GLY A 263 -5.40 27.47 1.04
N LEU A 264 -4.39 28.33 0.93
CA LEU A 264 -4.47 29.73 1.38
C LEU A 264 -5.58 30.50 0.66
N HIS A 265 -5.67 30.38 -0.66
CA HIS A 265 -6.72 31.02 -1.45
C HIS A 265 -8.11 30.58 -0.98
N LYS A 266 -8.31 29.28 -0.74
CA LYS A 266 -9.59 28.74 -0.29
C LYS A 266 -9.96 29.21 1.12
N VAL A 267 -8.97 29.33 2.01
CA VAL A 267 -9.17 29.92 3.35
C VAL A 267 -9.62 31.37 3.26
N ASP A 268 -8.99 32.18 2.40
CA ASP A 268 -9.35 33.59 2.21
C ASP A 268 -10.76 33.75 1.60
N GLU A 269 -11.10 32.91 0.61
CA GLU A 269 -12.46 32.81 0.05
C GLU A 269 -13.49 32.53 1.15
N LEU A 270 -13.26 31.51 1.98
CA LEU A 270 -14.18 31.09 3.02
C LEU A 270 -14.27 32.08 4.19
N ARG A 271 -13.18 32.79 4.51
CA ARG A 271 -13.19 33.79 5.58
C ARG A 271 -14.15 34.94 5.30
N SER A 272 -14.38 35.29 4.03
CA SER A 272 -15.39 36.29 3.66
C SER A 272 -16.83 35.81 3.90
N HIS A 273 -17.07 34.49 3.82
CA HIS A 273 -18.39 33.88 4.05
C HIS A 273 -18.64 33.53 5.52
N TYR A 274 -17.56 33.33 6.30
CA TYR A 274 -17.62 32.90 7.70
C TYR A 274 -16.72 33.77 8.60
N PRO A 275 -16.94 35.10 8.69
CA PRO A 275 -16.02 36.02 9.35
C PRO A 275 -15.85 35.76 10.85
N ASP A 276 -16.87 35.20 11.51
CA ASP A 276 -16.87 34.97 12.96
C ASP A 276 -16.36 33.58 13.37
N ARG A 277 -15.92 32.76 12.41
CA ARG A 277 -15.43 31.41 12.71
C ARG A 277 -13.96 31.40 13.07
N ASP A 278 -13.60 30.49 13.97
CA ASP A 278 -12.21 30.23 14.31
C ASP A 278 -11.40 29.78 13.08
N ASN A 279 -10.15 30.24 12.99
CA ASN A 279 -9.29 29.96 11.84
C ASN A 279 -9.09 28.46 11.61
N SER A 280 -8.95 27.66 12.67
CA SER A 280 -8.77 26.20 12.51
C SER A 280 -9.98 25.52 11.88
N ILE A 281 -11.20 26.04 12.16
CA ILE A 281 -12.43 25.55 11.55
C ILE A 281 -12.48 25.94 10.07
N ILE A 282 -12.11 27.18 9.72
CA ILE A 282 -12.07 27.64 8.33
C ILE A 282 -11.04 26.83 7.53
N GLU A 283 -9.85 26.60 8.09
CA GLU A 283 -8.80 25.78 7.48
C GLU A 283 -9.28 24.35 7.21
N GLN A 284 -9.97 23.72 8.17
CA GLN A 284 -10.51 22.38 7.94
C GLN A 284 -11.63 22.36 6.89
N ILE A 285 -12.53 23.36 6.87
CA ILE A 285 -13.54 23.47 5.82
C ILE A 285 -12.87 23.63 4.46
N ALA A 286 -11.83 24.47 4.36
CA ALA A 286 -11.08 24.69 3.12
C ALA A 286 -10.44 23.39 2.61
N SER A 287 -9.75 22.66 3.51
CA SER A 287 -9.17 21.36 3.19
C SER A 287 -10.23 20.36 2.73
N ASN A 288 -11.35 20.23 3.44
CA ASN A 288 -12.42 19.30 3.07
C ASN A 288 -13.05 19.64 1.71
N GLN A 289 -13.22 20.93 1.38
CA GLN A 289 -13.72 21.35 0.08
C GLN A 289 -12.72 21.03 -1.04
N LEU A 290 -11.44 21.36 -0.85
CA LEU A 290 -10.41 21.06 -1.84
C LEU A 290 -10.26 19.54 -2.06
N TYR A 291 -10.42 18.74 -1.02
CA TYR A 291 -10.47 17.28 -1.16
C TYR A 291 -11.59 16.84 -2.10
N LEU A 292 -12.82 17.33 -1.88
CA LEU A 292 -13.98 17.02 -2.72
C LEU A 292 -13.80 17.52 -4.15
N ASP A 293 -13.21 18.70 -4.35
CA ASP A 293 -12.92 19.27 -5.66
C ASP A 293 -11.98 18.34 -6.46
N TYR A 294 -10.92 17.83 -5.84
CA TYR A 294 -10.03 16.85 -6.50
C TYR A 294 -10.73 15.52 -6.79
N LEU A 295 -11.64 15.05 -5.92
CA LEU A 295 -12.41 13.84 -6.20
C LEU A 295 -13.34 14.01 -7.41
N GLU A 296 -13.89 15.22 -7.60
CA GLU A 296 -14.68 15.58 -8.78
C GLU A 296 -13.81 15.55 -10.05
N GLU A 297 -12.63 16.19 -10.02
CA GLU A 297 -11.66 16.11 -11.13
C GLU A 297 -11.26 14.66 -11.46
N ILE A 298 -11.06 13.82 -10.44
CA ILE A 298 -10.76 12.39 -10.63
C ILE A 298 -11.91 11.68 -11.32
N SER A 299 -13.15 11.93 -10.90
CA SER A 299 -14.33 11.34 -11.52
C SER A 299 -14.43 11.73 -13.00
N ASP A 300 -14.18 12.99 -13.34
CA ASP A 300 -14.17 13.46 -14.73
C ASP A 300 -13.07 12.78 -15.57
N ARG A 301 -11.91 12.51 -14.99
CA ARG A 301 -10.83 11.78 -15.66
C ARG A 301 -11.17 10.30 -15.88
N PHE A 302 -11.94 9.67 -15.00
CA PHE A 302 -12.44 8.31 -15.24
C PHE A 302 -13.38 8.26 -16.45
N ASP A 303 -14.25 9.26 -16.64
CA ASP A 303 -15.13 9.33 -17.81
C ASP A 303 -14.32 9.39 -19.15
N LEU A 304 -13.10 9.94 -19.12
CA LEU A 304 -12.21 9.94 -20.28
C LEU A 304 -11.66 8.54 -20.63
N LEU A 305 -11.48 7.64 -19.66
CA LEU A 305 -10.91 6.29 -19.89
C LEU A 305 -11.81 5.38 -20.73
N GLU A 306 -13.09 5.72 -20.83
CA GLU A 306 -14.08 5.02 -21.67
C GLU A 306 -13.98 5.42 -23.15
N GLN A 307 -13.25 6.49 -23.47
CA GLN A 307 -13.11 6.96 -24.85
C GLN A 307 -12.08 6.11 -25.63
N PRO A 308 -12.37 5.66 -26.87
CA PRO A 308 -11.53 4.71 -27.61
C PRO A 308 -10.19 5.29 -28.09
N HIS A 309 -10.02 6.61 -28.12
CA HIS A 309 -8.84 7.29 -28.67
C HIS A 309 -7.97 8.01 -27.63
N ILE A 310 -8.26 7.81 -26.34
CA ILE A 310 -7.51 8.44 -25.26
C ILE A 310 -6.23 7.64 -24.96
N ASP A 311 -5.14 8.32 -24.62
CA ASP A 311 -3.99 7.67 -23.98
C ASP A 311 -4.37 7.28 -22.55
N LYS A 312 -4.88 6.06 -22.39
CA LYS A 312 -5.32 5.52 -21.09
C LYS A 312 -4.19 5.53 -20.06
N HIS A 313 -2.94 5.38 -20.47
CA HIS A 313 -1.81 5.38 -19.54
C HIS A 313 -1.56 6.80 -19.00
N ALA A 314 -1.59 7.82 -19.87
CA ALA A 314 -1.47 9.21 -19.45
C ALA A 314 -2.61 9.62 -18.49
N ILE A 315 -3.86 9.28 -18.81
CA ILE A 315 -5.00 9.61 -17.95
C ILE A 315 -4.93 8.88 -16.60
N LYS A 316 -4.56 7.59 -16.57
CA LYS A 316 -4.34 6.89 -15.28
C LYS A 316 -3.26 7.58 -14.46
N LYS A 317 -2.17 8.03 -15.07
CA LYS A 317 -1.12 8.77 -14.37
C LYS A 317 -1.65 10.09 -13.79
N GLU A 318 -2.48 10.82 -14.53
CA GLU A 318 -3.15 12.03 -14.02
C GLU A 318 -4.06 11.72 -12.83
N ILE A 319 -4.89 10.67 -12.93
CA ILE A 319 -5.77 10.22 -11.85
C ILE A 319 -4.98 9.96 -10.56
N HIS A 320 -3.85 9.25 -10.64
CA HIS A 320 -3.00 9.00 -9.45
C HIS A 320 -2.41 10.28 -8.88
N GLY A 321 -1.97 11.20 -9.74
CA GLY A 321 -1.50 12.52 -9.30
C GLY A 321 -2.57 13.31 -8.56
N LEU A 322 -3.80 13.33 -9.10
CA LEU A 322 -4.96 13.98 -8.47
C LEU A 322 -5.35 13.28 -7.17
N GLN A 323 -5.32 11.94 -7.11
CA GLN A 323 -5.61 11.18 -5.88
C GLN A 323 -4.65 11.55 -4.75
N SER A 324 -3.34 11.58 -5.01
CA SER A 324 -2.38 11.99 -4.00
C SER A 324 -2.55 13.46 -3.58
N LYS A 325 -2.93 14.35 -4.51
CA LYS A 325 -3.27 15.75 -4.17
C LYS A 325 -4.55 15.85 -3.34
N ALA A 326 -5.56 15.03 -3.61
CA ALA A 326 -6.76 14.94 -2.78
C ALA A 326 -6.38 14.51 -1.35
N LEU A 327 -5.59 13.46 -1.21
CA LEU A 327 -5.17 12.93 0.09
C LEU A 327 -4.32 13.91 0.92
N PHE A 328 -3.60 14.83 0.25
CA PHE A 328 -2.94 15.95 0.94
C PHE A 328 -3.95 16.81 1.72
N PHE A 329 -5.12 17.09 1.14
CA PHE A 329 -6.18 17.89 1.77
C PHE A 329 -7.11 17.08 2.69
N ALA A 330 -7.18 15.77 2.52
CA ALA A 330 -7.90 14.90 3.46
C ALA A 330 -7.19 14.76 4.82
N ASN A 331 -6.06 15.44 5.05
CA ASN A 331 -5.21 15.32 6.25
C ASN A 331 -4.79 13.87 6.53
N GLU A 332 -4.62 13.08 5.47
CA GLU A 332 -4.47 11.64 5.60
C GLU A 332 -3.13 11.18 6.14
N ALA A 333 -3.19 10.03 6.82
CA ALA A 333 -1.99 9.31 7.24
C ALA A 333 -1.21 8.70 6.06
N TYR A 334 -1.81 8.64 4.87
CA TYR A 334 -1.18 8.08 3.68
C TYR A 334 -1.54 8.88 2.43
N MET A 335 -0.56 9.53 1.81
CA MET A 335 -0.75 10.30 0.58
C MET A 335 -0.53 9.46 -0.68
N THR A 336 0.07 8.27 -0.55
CA THR A 336 0.40 7.43 -1.70
C THR A 336 -0.06 5.98 -1.55
N PRO A 337 -0.35 5.29 -2.68
CA PRO A 337 -0.69 3.87 -2.65
C PRO A 337 0.39 3.01 -2.00
N GLY A 338 1.67 3.33 -2.20
CA GLY A 338 2.78 2.57 -1.62
C GLY A 338 2.75 2.53 -0.09
N ALA A 339 2.39 3.64 0.55
CA ALA A 339 2.24 3.71 2.01
C ALA A 339 1.03 2.92 2.50
N VAL A 340 -0.13 3.07 1.83
CA VAL A 340 -1.35 2.32 2.14
C VAL A 340 -1.16 0.82 1.97
N GLU A 341 -0.66 0.37 0.82
CA GLU A 341 -0.43 -1.03 0.51
C GLU A 341 0.57 -1.66 1.49
N GLN A 342 1.63 -0.93 1.85
CA GLN A 342 2.62 -1.41 2.79
C GLN A 342 2.07 -1.52 4.21
N VAL A 343 1.38 -0.50 4.71
CA VAL A 343 0.94 -0.48 6.10
C VAL A 343 -0.38 -1.23 6.27
N VAL A 344 -1.41 -0.83 5.53
CA VAL A 344 -2.76 -1.34 5.70
C VAL A 344 -2.83 -2.77 5.16
N LEU A 345 -2.46 -2.97 3.90
CA LEU A 345 -2.66 -4.27 3.26
C LEU A 345 -1.64 -5.30 3.73
N ASN A 346 -0.36 -4.94 3.80
CA ASN A 346 0.68 -5.90 4.15
C ASN A 346 0.85 -6.08 5.65
N GLN A 347 1.00 -5.01 6.43
CA GLN A 347 1.25 -5.16 7.87
C GLN A 347 -0.01 -5.43 8.69
N GLN A 348 -1.10 -4.70 8.45
CA GLN A 348 -2.30 -4.84 9.28
C GLN A 348 -3.16 -6.02 8.83
N LEU A 349 -3.38 -6.15 7.52
CA LEU A 349 -4.22 -7.20 6.95
C LEU A 349 -3.45 -8.46 6.55
N GLY A 350 -2.12 -8.44 6.42
CA GLY A 350 -1.34 -9.64 6.09
C GLY A 350 -1.57 -10.16 4.66
N LEU A 351 -1.91 -9.29 3.71
CA LEU A 351 -2.22 -9.65 2.33
C LEU A 351 -0.98 -10.03 1.51
N GLY A 352 0.19 -9.47 1.83
CA GLY A 352 1.43 -9.77 1.08
C GLY A 352 1.38 -9.31 -0.38
N VAL A 353 0.74 -8.16 -0.64
CA VAL A 353 0.78 -7.43 -1.90
C VAL A 353 2.23 -7.11 -2.25
N GLU A 354 2.61 -7.38 -3.50
CA GLU A 354 3.95 -7.10 -3.99
C GLU A 354 4.13 -5.59 -4.20
N LEU A 355 5.22 -5.06 -3.65
CA LEU A 355 5.59 -3.65 -3.77
C LEU A 355 6.99 -3.54 -4.34
N SER A 356 7.18 -2.55 -5.21
CA SER A 356 8.50 -2.18 -5.71
C SER A 356 9.35 -1.55 -4.60
N PRO A 357 10.70 -1.56 -4.73
CA PRO A 357 11.56 -0.83 -3.81
C PRO A 357 11.21 0.67 -3.70
N LEU A 358 10.75 1.30 -4.78
CA LEU A 358 10.29 2.69 -4.77
C LEU A 358 9.01 2.87 -3.95
N GLN A 359 8.06 1.93 -4.02
CA GLN A 359 6.84 1.98 -3.21
C GLN A 359 7.13 1.85 -1.71
N TYR A 360 8.04 0.95 -1.32
CA TYR A 360 8.51 0.88 0.07
C TYR A 360 9.24 2.16 0.48
N GLN A 361 10.00 2.78 -0.42
CA GLN A 361 10.69 4.03 -0.14
C GLN A 361 9.73 5.21 0.04
N ALA A 362 8.66 5.28 -0.77
CA ALA A 362 7.58 6.25 -0.57
C ALA A 362 6.90 6.03 0.79
N SER A 363 6.59 4.77 1.14
CA SER A 363 6.07 4.42 2.47
C SER A 363 7.00 4.87 3.60
N ILE A 364 8.30 4.63 3.50
CA ILE A 364 9.30 5.07 4.49
C ILE A 364 9.29 6.59 4.65
N LEU A 365 9.32 7.34 3.53
CA LEU A 365 9.27 8.80 3.54
C LEU A 365 8.02 9.33 4.25
N GLU A 366 6.85 8.75 3.97
CA GLU A 366 5.61 9.12 4.65
C GLU A 366 5.63 8.75 6.14
N GLN A 367 6.06 7.55 6.51
CA GLN A 367 6.18 7.20 7.94
C GLN A 367 7.13 8.15 8.67
N THR A 368 8.23 8.56 8.04
CA THR A 368 9.13 9.59 8.58
C THR A 368 8.43 10.95 8.70
N ALA A 369 7.62 11.34 7.71
CA ALA A 369 6.79 12.55 7.81
C ALA A 369 5.87 12.50 9.03
N PHE A 370 5.14 11.40 9.27
CA PHE A 370 4.29 11.29 10.47
C PHE A 370 5.07 11.31 11.77
N ILE A 371 6.27 10.74 11.80
CA ILE A 371 7.16 10.89 12.94
C ILE A 371 7.47 12.37 13.19
N GLY A 372 7.83 13.11 12.15
CA GLY A 372 8.11 14.55 12.23
C GLY A 372 6.93 15.34 12.79
N ALA A 373 5.72 15.07 12.29
CA ALA A 373 4.50 15.70 12.77
C ALA A 373 4.25 15.40 14.26
N GLN A 374 4.43 14.15 14.70
CA GLN A 374 4.29 13.79 16.12
C GLN A 374 5.36 14.43 17.00
N ILE A 375 6.61 14.55 16.53
CA ILE A 375 7.66 15.26 17.27
C ILE A 375 7.31 16.75 17.40
N GLN A 376 6.80 17.36 16.33
CA GLN A 376 6.41 18.77 16.33
C GLN A 376 5.23 19.05 17.26
N GLN A 377 4.19 18.21 17.22
CA GLN A 377 2.99 18.37 18.06
C GLN A 377 3.27 18.19 19.56
N ASN A 378 4.36 17.48 19.91
CA ASN A 378 4.70 17.17 21.30
C ASN A 378 6.10 17.74 21.66
N GLN A 379 6.44 18.92 21.12
CA GLN A 379 7.68 19.61 21.46
C GLN A 379 7.74 19.90 22.97
N GLY A 380 8.86 19.57 23.61
CA GLY A 380 9.04 19.68 25.06
C GLY A 380 8.58 18.46 25.85
N GLU A 381 7.83 17.53 25.24
CA GLU A 381 7.35 16.30 25.86
C GLU A 381 8.00 15.06 25.24
N PHE A 382 9.30 14.87 25.48
CA PHE A 382 10.10 13.82 24.83
C PHE A 382 9.49 12.41 24.95
N GLY A 383 9.03 12.02 26.15
CA GLY A 383 8.39 10.72 26.38
C GLY A 383 7.11 10.53 25.56
N THR A 384 6.26 11.57 25.50
CA THR A 384 5.03 11.58 24.69
C THR A 384 5.36 11.47 23.21
N ALA A 385 6.29 12.29 22.72
CA ALA A 385 6.74 12.27 21.32
C ALA A 385 7.27 10.89 20.92
N LEU A 386 8.18 10.31 21.72
CA LEU A 386 8.74 8.99 21.45
C LEU A 386 7.67 7.88 21.43
N ARG A 387 6.75 7.90 22.39
CA ARG A 387 5.67 6.90 22.45
C ARG A 387 4.72 7.01 21.25
N LYS A 388 4.32 8.22 20.87
CA LYS A 388 3.42 8.43 19.72
C LYS A 388 4.11 8.12 18.38
N THR A 389 5.43 8.31 18.28
CA THR A 389 6.21 7.99 17.07
C THR A 389 6.50 6.50 16.89
N ALA A 390 6.48 5.69 17.97
CA ALA A 390 6.82 4.27 17.93
C ALA A 390 6.03 3.45 16.91
N LYS A 391 4.74 3.74 16.71
CA LYS A 391 3.89 3.11 15.67
C LYS A 391 4.48 3.30 14.26
N TYR A 392 4.94 4.50 13.96
CA TYR A 392 5.50 4.86 12.65
C TYR A 392 6.92 4.34 12.48
N LEU A 393 7.70 4.29 13.58
CA LEU A 393 9.03 3.66 13.58
C LEU A 393 8.97 2.16 13.28
N ASP A 394 8.03 1.42 13.90
CA ASP A 394 7.82 -0.01 13.60
C ASP A 394 7.51 -0.22 12.11
N ARG A 395 6.61 0.61 11.54
CA ARG A 395 6.24 0.54 10.14
C ARG A 395 7.41 0.79 9.20
N LEU A 396 8.25 1.79 9.52
CA LEU A 396 9.49 2.12 8.81
C LEU A 396 10.49 0.96 8.87
N ILE A 397 10.72 0.40 10.05
CA ILE A 397 11.65 -0.72 10.25
C ILE A 397 11.22 -1.92 9.40
N LYS A 398 9.93 -2.27 9.43
CA LYS A 398 9.37 -3.36 8.62
C LYS A 398 9.49 -3.10 7.12
N ALA A 399 9.26 -1.86 6.65
CA ALA A 399 9.49 -1.49 5.26
C ALA A 399 10.95 -1.72 4.84
N ALA A 400 11.90 -1.22 5.64
CA ALA A 400 13.32 -1.33 5.34
C ALA A 400 13.83 -2.78 5.40
N GLN A 401 13.35 -3.57 6.35
CA GLN A 401 13.63 -5.01 6.42
C GLN A 401 13.07 -5.78 5.22
N THR A 402 11.89 -5.38 4.73
CA THR A 402 11.28 -6.02 3.55
C THR A 402 12.07 -5.71 2.28
N ILE A 403 12.54 -4.46 2.12
CA ILE A 403 13.46 -4.11 1.04
C ILE A 403 14.75 -4.96 1.15
N ASN A 404 15.30 -5.11 2.35
CA ASN A 404 16.47 -5.97 2.58
C ASN A 404 16.26 -7.40 2.09
N TYR A 405 15.12 -7.98 2.41
CA TYR A 405 14.77 -9.31 1.97
C TYR A 405 14.59 -9.39 0.44
N GLN A 406 13.83 -8.46 -0.15
CA GLN A 406 13.56 -8.44 -1.60
C GLN A 406 14.82 -8.24 -2.44
N THR A 407 15.75 -7.43 -1.95
CA THR A 407 17.04 -7.16 -2.62
C THR A 407 18.13 -8.14 -2.21
N GLN A 408 17.80 -9.23 -1.49
CA GLN A 408 18.74 -10.26 -1.04
C GLN A 408 19.94 -9.69 -0.26
N GLY A 409 19.72 -8.65 0.54
CA GLY A 409 20.78 -8.01 1.32
C GLY A 409 21.58 -6.96 0.55
N GLN A 410 21.26 -6.69 -0.71
CA GLN A 410 21.94 -5.66 -1.51
C GLN A 410 21.53 -4.24 -1.08
N SER A 411 20.37 -4.09 -0.42
CA SER A 411 19.95 -2.84 0.23
C SER A 411 18.99 -3.14 1.39
N PRO A 412 19.18 -2.59 2.60
CA PRO A 412 20.13 -1.56 2.98
C PRO A 412 21.47 -2.12 3.49
N SER A 413 22.49 -1.28 3.61
CA SER A 413 23.83 -1.65 4.08
C SER A 413 23.84 -2.37 5.44
N GLN A 414 24.93 -3.07 5.73
CA GLN A 414 25.10 -3.82 6.99
C GLN A 414 24.94 -2.93 8.22
N ASP A 415 25.40 -1.69 8.17
CA ASP A 415 25.29 -0.71 9.25
C ASP A 415 23.84 -0.33 9.52
N ILE A 416 23.07 -0.02 8.47
CA ILE A 416 21.63 0.26 8.60
C ILE A 416 20.90 -0.97 9.10
N SER A 417 21.19 -2.15 8.54
CA SER A 417 20.61 -3.41 9.00
C SER A 417 20.89 -3.67 10.48
N LYS A 418 22.10 -3.35 10.96
CA LYS A 418 22.47 -3.42 12.38
C LYS A 418 21.67 -2.42 13.22
N GLN A 419 21.55 -1.18 12.77
CA GLN A 419 20.77 -0.14 13.45
C GLN A 419 19.28 -0.52 13.55
N LEU A 420 18.67 -1.02 12.46
CA LEU A 420 17.28 -1.48 12.44
C LEU A 420 17.06 -2.65 13.40
N ARG A 421 17.98 -3.64 13.43
CA ARG A 421 17.92 -4.77 14.37
C ARG A 421 18.03 -4.32 15.83
N ALA A 422 18.86 -3.32 16.13
CA ALA A 422 18.98 -2.76 17.47
C ALA A 422 17.75 -1.93 17.88
N THR A 423 17.16 -1.20 16.93
CA THR A 423 16.01 -0.31 17.17
C THR A 423 14.71 -1.09 17.39
N ASN A 424 14.48 -2.16 16.62
CA ASN A 424 13.24 -2.94 16.62
C ASN A 424 12.76 -3.42 18.01
N PRO A 425 13.57 -4.11 18.84
CA PRO A 425 13.12 -4.58 20.15
C PRO A 425 12.71 -3.43 21.09
N LEU A 426 13.39 -2.27 21.00
CA LEU A 426 13.06 -1.11 21.84
C LEU A 426 11.76 -0.43 21.38
N VAL A 427 11.53 -0.33 20.07
CA VAL A 427 10.25 0.14 19.52
C VAL A 427 9.11 -0.78 19.96
N ASN A 428 9.30 -2.10 19.92
CA ASN A 428 8.30 -3.06 20.41
C ASN A 428 8.05 -2.91 21.92
N GLN A 429 9.09 -2.64 22.70
CA GLN A 429 8.95 -2.34 24.13
C GLN A 429 8.08 -1.09 24.35
N ILE A 430 8.33 -0.01 23.61
CA ILE A 430 7.53 1.23 23.69
C ILE A 430 6.09 0.99 23.22
N LEU A 431 5.88 0.23 22.15
CA LEU A 431 4.54 -0.12 21.66
C LEU A 431 3.73 -0.93 22.67
N SER A 432 4.39 -1.83 23.42
CA SER A 432 3.73 -2.61 24.47
C SER A 432 3.14 -1.74 25.58
N LEU A 433 3.69 -0.53 25.81
CA LEU A 433 3.16 0.43 26.77
C LEU A 433 1.74 0.87 26.42
N LYS A 434 1.36 0.88 25.13
CA LYS A 434 0.00 1.21 24.67
C LYS A 434 -1.05 0.32 25.31
N TYR A 435 -0.74 -0.96 25.49
CA TYR A 435 -1.64 -1.99 26.02
C TYR A 435 -1.50 -2.18 27.54
N SER A 436 -0.56 -1.48 28.18
CA SER A 436 -0.39 -1.53 29.62
C SER A 436 -1.51 -0.78 30.36
N GLN A 437 -1.80 -1.20 31.60
CA GLN A 437 -2.74 -0.52 32.50
C GLN A 437 -2.14 0.72 33.20
N LEU A 438 -1.00 1.21 32.70
CA LEU A 438 -0.34 2.40 33.23
C LEU A 438 -1.12 3.66 32.87
N SER A 439 -0.97 4.72 33.67
CA SER A 439 -1.41 6.05 33.27
C SER A 439 -0.56 6.57 32.10
N GLU A 440 -1.11 7.45 31.26
CA GLU A 440 -0.37 8.04 30.12
C GLU A 440 0.96 8.66 30.57
N ALA A 441 0.97 9.45 31.66
CA ALA A 441 2.21 10.02 32.21
C ALA A 441 3.26 8.96 32.61
N LYS A 442 2.83 7.80 33.14
CA LYS A 442 3.75 6.69 33.44
C LYS A 442 4.26 6.01 32.17
N LYS A 443 3.42 5.89 31.13
CA LYS A 443 3.85 5.39 29.81
C LYS A 443 4.88 6.33 29.20
N ASP A 444 4.67 7.65 29.27
CA ASP A 444 5.60 8.66 28.77
C ASP A 444 6.94 8.61 29.53
N GLN A 445 6.89 8.49 30.86
CA GLN A 445 8.09 8.31 31.69
C GLN A 445 8.87 7.04 31.33
N GLN A 446 8.18 5.92 31.10
CA GLN A 446 8.84 4.67 30.71
C GLN A 446 9.43 4.74 29.30
N ALA A 447 8.74 5.36 28.34
CA ALA A 447 9.28 5.61 27.01
C ALA A 447 10.57 6.45 27.09
N ALA A 448 10.55 7.54 27.86
CA ALA A 448 11.74 8.36 28.09
C ALA A 448 12.89 7.56 28.76
N ALA A 449 12.59 6.71 29.74
CA ALA A 449 13.60 5.87 30.40
C ALA A 449 14.26 4.86 29.45
N ILE A 450 13.48 4.28 28.53
CA ILE A 450 14.00 3.41 27.46
C ILE A 450 14.99 4.19 26.58
N ALA A 451 14.66 5.41 26.18
CA ALA A 451 15.54 6.25 25.39
C ALA A 451 16.80 6.71 26.14
N THR A 452 16.70 7.10 27.41
CA THR A 452 17.86 7.47 28.24
C THR A 452 18.87 6.33 28.36
N SER A 453 18.40 5.08 28.34
CA SER A 453 19.24 3.89 28.37
C SER A 453 19.80 3.51 26.98
N ASN A 454 19.31 4.15 25.91
CA ASN A 454 19.66 3.88 24.51
C ASN A 454 19.82 5.19 23.70
N PRO A 455 20.67 6.15 24.15
CA PRO A 455 20.73 7.49 23.58
C PRO A 455 21.21 7.50 22.13
N SER A 456 21.98 6.51 21.69
CA SER A 456 22.41 6.37 20.28
C SER A 456 21.27 5.99 19.32
N ILE A 457 20.13 5.52 19.84
CA ILE A 457 18.98 5.06 19.04
C ILE A 457 17.87 6.10 19.03
N PHE A 458 17.60 6.77 20.16
CA PHE A 458 16.48 7.71 20.28
C PHE A 458 16.88 9.12 20.70
N GLY A 459 18.13 9.34 21.12
CA GLY A 459 18.55 10.57 21.77
C GLY A 459 17.93 10.73 23.15
N SER A 460 17.99 11.95 23.66
CA SER A 460 17.51 12.37 24.97
C SER A 460 16.52 13.55 24.89
N THR A 461 16.38 14.15 23.70
CA THR A 461 15.48 15.27 23.44
C THR A 461 14.66 15.04 22.17
N THR A 462 13.57 15.79 22.00
CA THR A 462 12.77 15.74 20.76
C THR A 462 13.58 16.17 19.53
N HIS A 463 14.54 17.07 19.70
CA HIS A 463 15.43 17.52 18.63
C HIS A 463 16.39 16.40 18.20
N GLU A 464 17.06 15.75 19.16
CA GLU A 464 17.94 14.60 18.88
C GLU A 464 17.19 13.43 18.25
N LEU A 465 15.96 13.14 18.72
CA LEU A 465 15.10 12.13 18.13
C LEU A 465 14.79 12.43 16.65
N LYS A 466 14.46 13.69 16.35
CA LYS A 466 14.22 14.14 14.97
C LYS A 466 15.46 13.93 14.11
N ASP A 467 16.64 14.33 14.59
CA ASP A 467 17.88 14.20 13.82
C ASP A 467 18.27 12.74 13.59
N ILE A 468 18.16 11.88 14.61
CA ILE A 468 18.47 10.45 14.48
C ILE A 468 17.54 9.78 13.47
N ILE A 469 16.23 10.08 13.52
CA ILE A 469 15.26 9.46 12.61
C ILE A 469 15.43 9.96 11.18
N LEU A 470 15.67 11.27 10.99
CA LEU A 470 15.99 11.81 9.68
C LEU A 470 17.23 11.13 9.13
N ASN A 471 18.32 11.03 9.91
CA ASN A 471 19.55 10.35 9.49
C ASN A 471 19.33 8.89 9.11
N LEU A 472 18.53 8.14 9.88
CA LEU A 472 18.16 6.76 9.54
C LEU A 472 17.41 6.70 8.20
N GLN A 473 16.41 7.57 8.00
CA GLN A 473 15.63 7.64 6.77
C GLN A 473 16.51 7.97 5.56
N ILE A 474 17.41 8.95 5.68
CA ILE A 474 18.32 9.38 4.60
C ILE A 474 19.24 8.24 4.20
N ASN A 475 19.80 7.55 5.20
CA ASN A 475 20.67 6.41 4.97
C ASN A 475 19.91 5.29 4.23
N ILE A 476 18.67 4.98 4.64
CA ILE A 476 17.86 3.98 3.94
C ILE A 476 17.54 4.44 2.51
N TYR A 477 17.10 5.70 2.34
CA TYR A 477 16.78 6.27 1.04
C TYR A 477 17.96 6.17 0.07
N ARG A 478 19.17 6.52 0.55
CA ARG A 478 20.41 6.45 -0.22
C ARG A 478 20.71 5.04 -0.67
N ASP A 479 20.72 4.08 0.25
CA ASP A 479 21.11 2.70 -0.06
C ASP A 479 20.13 2.05 -1.06
N VAL A 480 18.83 2.32 -0.89
CA VAL A 480 17.79 1.88 -1.83
C VAL A 480 17.97 2.50 -3.22
N GLN A 481 18.24 3.81 -3.30
CA GLN A 481 18.48 4.48 -4.59
C GLN A 481 19.76 4.00 -5.27
N GLY A 482 20.82 3.73 -4.49
CA GLY A 482 22.06 3.14 -5.00
C GLY A 482 21.77 1.80 -5.66
N TYR A 483 21.07 0.91 -4.95
CA TYR A 483 20.65 -0.38 -5.47
C TYR A 483 19.80 -0.26 -6.75
N ILE A 484 18.76 0.58 -6.77
CA ILE A 484 17.90 0.77 -7.95
C ILE A 484 18.72 1.28 -9.14
N SER A 485 19.64 2.21 -8.90
CA SER A 485 20.49 2.79 -9.95
C SER A 485 21.44 1.75 -10.53
N GLU A 486 22.01 0.88 -9.70
CA GLU A 486 22.84 -0.25 -10.13
C GLU A 486 22.02 -1.25 -10.96
N GLN A 487 20.82 -1.63 -10.51
CA GLN A 487 19.93 -2.50 -11.28
C GLN A 487 19.56 -1.90 -12.63
N ASN A 488 19.25 -0.60 -12.68
CA ASN A 488 18.94 0.09 -13.94
C ASN A 488 20.17 0.19 -14.86
N ALA A 489 21.37 0.40 -14.32
CA ALA A 489 22.61 0.43 -15.11
C ALA A 489 22.92 -0.96 -15.69
N ILE A 490 22.72 -2.02 -14.91
CA ILE A 490 22.83 -3.41 -15.34
C ILE A 490 21.81 -3.68 -16.44
N ALA A 491 20.53 -3.35 -16.21
CA ALA A 491 19.47 -3.55 -17.20
C ALA A 491 19.78 -2.80 -18.50
N THR A 492 20.20 -1.54 -18.44
CA THR A 492 20.53 -0.74 -19.63
C THR A 492 21.73 -1.29 -20.40
N SER A 493 22.70 -1.92 -19.71
CA SER A 493 23.88 -2.52 -20.34
C SER A 493 23.59 -3.91 -20.91
N ILE A 494 22.75 -4.71 -20.23
CA ILE A 494 22.44 -6.09 -20.61
C ILE A 494 21.35 -6.14 -21.69
N TYR A 495 20.35 -5.26 -21.64
CA TYR A 495 19.19 -5.35 -22.53
C TYR A 495 19.55 -5.23 -24.03
N PRO A 496 20.43 -4.33 -24.47
CA PRO A 496 20.88 -4.30 -25.87
C PRO A 496 21.61 -5.59 -26.28
N LEU A 497 22.44 -6.13 -25.40
CA LEU A 497 23.16 -7.40 -25.65
C LEU A 497 22.19 -8.58 -25.73
N ALA A 498 21.19 -8.62 -24.85
CA ALA A 498 20.14 -9.63 -24.86
C ALA A 498 19.30 -9.55 -26.15
N ASN A 499 18.96 -8.34 -26.62
CA ASN A 499 18.23 -8.15 -27.87
C ASN A 499 19.07 -8.52 -29.09
N GLN A 500 20.34 -8.09 -29.16
CA GLN A 500 21.27 -8.52 -30.21
C GLN A 500 21.40 -10.04 -30.28
N PHE A 501 21.47 -10.69 -29.11
CA PHE A 501 21.50 -12.15 -29.04
C PHE A 501 20.20 -12.79 -29.51
N LEU A 502 19.03 -12.26 -29.12
CA LEU A 502 17.73 -12.75 -29.58
C LEU A 502 17.59 -12.59 -31.09
N ASP A 503 18.06 -11.50 -31.66
CA ASP A 503 18.03 -11.27 -33.11
C ASP A 503 19.01 -12.17 -33.86
N HIS A 504 20.21 -12.39 -33.31
CA HIS A 504 21.15 -13.38 -33.84
C HIS A 504 20.56 -14.78 -33.81
N SER A 505 19.96 -15.16 -32.67
CA SER A 505 19.33 -16.47 -32.50
C SER A 505 18.12 -16.68 -33.41
N ARG A 506 17.31 -15.63 -33.63
CA ARG A 506 16.23 -15.65 -34.64
C ARG A 506 16.79 -15.88 -36.04
N THR A 507 17.89 -15.20 -36.37
CA THR A 507 18.58 -15.35 -37.65
C THR A 507 19.10 -16.77 -37.85
N GLU A 508 19.76 -17.35 -36.84
CA GLU A 508 20.24 -18.75 -36.89
C GLU A 508 19.09 -19.75 -37.00
N ALA A 509 18.00 -19.57 -36.25
CA ALA A 509 16.82 -20.42 -36.34
C ALA A 509 16.20 -20.36 -37.75
N GLN A 510 16.14 -19.16 -38.35
CA GLN A 510 15.63 -18.96 -39.70
C GLN A 510 16.55 -19.57 -40.77
N LEU A 511 17.87 -19.51 -40.57
CA LEU A 511 18.85 -20.19 -41.42
C LEU A 511 18.71 -21.72 -41.34
N GLY A 512 18.58 -22.27 -40.13
CA GLY A 512 18.33 -23.70 -39.92
C GLY A 512 17.03 -24.16 -40.60
N LEU A 513 15.96 -23.38 -40.48
CA LEU A 513 14.69 -23.67 -41.17
C LEU A 513 14.84 -23.64 -42.70
N THR A 514 15.64 -22.70 -43.20
CA THR A 514 15.94 -22.57 -44.65
C THR A 514 16.75 -23.77 -45.16
N LEU A 515 17.74 -24.22 -44.40
CA LEU A 515 18.54 -25.41 -44.72
C LEU A 515 17.69 -26.67 -44.71
N LEU A 516 16.82 -26.84 -43.70
CA LEU A 516 15.88 -27.97 -43.64
C LEU A 516 14.94 -28.01 -44.85
N LYS A 517 14.41 -26.86 -45.27
CA LYS A 517 13.60 -26.73 -46.49
C LYS A 517 14.39 -27.08 -47.76
N ARG A 518 15.65 -26.63 -47.85
CA ARG A 518 16.52 -26.87 -49.02
C ARG A 518 16.90 -28.33 -49.20
N HIS A 519 16.96 -29.10 -48.11
CA HIS A 519 17.24 -30.53 -48.13
C HIS A 519 15.98 -31.42 -48.23
N ASN A 520 14.83 -30.87 -48.63
CA ASN A 520 13.55 -31.59 -48.78
C ASN A 520 13.10 -32.33 -47.52
N TYR A 521 13.46 -31.84 -46.32
CA TYR A 521 12.85 -32.35 -45.10
C TYR A 521 11.40 -31.85 -45.03
N ASN A 522 10.45 -32.79 -44.99
CA ASN A 522 9.02 -32.49 -44.82
C ASN A 522 8.77 -31.96 -43.40
N VAL A 523 8.86 -30.64 -43.22
CA VAL A 523 8.42 -29.98 -42.00
C VAL A 523 6.91 -29.79 -42.09
N ARG A 524 6.14 -30.77 -41.60
CA ARG A 524 4.69 -30.57 -41.38
C ARG A 524 4.49 -29.82 -40.07
N GLN A 525 3.91 -28.63 -40.17
CA GLN A 525 3.51 -27.84 -39.02
C GLN A 525 2.02 -28.11 -38.75
N GLU A 526 1.70 -29.26 -38.16
CA GLU A 526 0.34 -29.54 -37.68
C GLU A 526 0.28 -29.21 -36.17
N GLN A 527 -0.69 -28.37 -35.77
CA GLN A 527 -1.06 -28.10 -34.38
C GLN A 527 0.06 -27.56 -33.44
N GLY A 528 1.04 -26.83 -33.97
CA GLY A 528 2.02 -26.11 -33.14
C GLY A 528 3.07 -26.99 -32.46
N ILE A 529 3.16 -28.28 -32.82
CA ILE A 529 4.23 -29.18 -32.40
C ILE A 529 5.11 -29.47 -33.62
N LEU A 530 6.35 -29.00 -33.58
CA LEU A 530 7.39 -29.37 -34.53
C LEU A 530 7.88 -30.79 -34.19
N GLU A 531 7.24 -31.81 -34.76
CA GLU A 531 7.83 -33.16 -34.74
C GLU A 531 8.96 -33.24 -35.77
N ILE A 532 10.19 -33.06 -35.28
CA ILE A 532 11.40 -33.30 -36.07
C ILE A 532 11.87 -34.72 -35.75
N SER A 533 11.66 -35.65 -36.67
CA SER A 533 11.95 -37.09 -36.51
C SER A 533 13.44 -37.44 -36.55
N ASN A 534 14.34 -36.47 -36.38
CA ASN A 534 15.79 -36.66 -36.52
C ASN A 534 16.54 -36.18 -35.28
N SER A 535 17.33 -37.08 -34.70
CA SER A 535 18.02 -36.90 -33.41
C SER A 535 19.01 -35.73 -33.41
N GLU A 536 19.59 -35.38 -34.57
CA GLU A 536 20.50 -34.24 -34.69
C GLU A 536 19.80 -32.88 -34.51
N ALA A 537 18.59 -32.72 -35.04
CA ALA A 537 17.82 -31.48 -34.91
C ALA A 537 17.31 -31.27 -33.47
N GLN A 538 16.91 -32.36 -32.80
CA GLN A 538 16.59 -32.34 -31.37
C GLN A 538 17.82 -31.99 -30.52
N GLN A 539 18.98 -32.57 -30.83
CA GLN A 539 20.23 -32.21 -30.16
C GLN A 539 20.62 -30.75 -30.39
N MET A 540 20.34 -30.19 -31.57
CA MET A 540 20.60 -28.77 -31.87
C MET A 540 19.72 -27.85 -31.00
N LEU A 541 18.43 -28.15 -30.87
CA LEU A 541 17.49 -27.41 -30.01
C LEU A 541 17.86 -27.52 -28.52
N ILE A 542 18.30 -28.69 -28.07
CA ILE A 542 18.76 -28.91 -26.68
C ILE A 542 20.04 -28.10 -26.41
N ARG A 543 21.02 -28.11 -27.33
CA ARG A 543 22.24 -27.28 -27.20
C ARG A 543 21.89 -25.79 -27.16
N TYR A 544 20.94 -25.35 -27.99
CA TYR A 544 20.46 -23.98 -28.02
C TYR A 544 19.79 -23.55 -26.69
N ASP A 545 18.88 -24.36 -26.13
CA ASP A 545 18.24 -24.05 -24.84
C ASP A 545 19.25 -24.08 -23.66
N LEU A 546 20.21 -25.01 -23.69
CA LEU A 546 21.29 -25.06 -22.69
C LEU A 546 22.23 -23.85 -22.77
N GLN A 547 22.59 -23.41 -23.98
CA GLN A 547 23.42 -22.22 -24.18
C GLN A 547 22.67 -20.95 -23.75
N ARG A 548 21.37 -20.85 -24.05
CA ARG A 548 20.49 -19.78 -23.57
C ARG A 548 20.42 -19.72 -22.04
N LYS A 549 20.22 -20.86 -21.37
CA LYS A 549 20.18 -20.96 -19.89
C LYS A 549 21.52 -20.58 -19.26
N ARG A 550 22.64 -21.04 -19.82
CA ARG A 550 23.99 -20.68 -19.34
C ARG A 550 24.28 -19.19 -19.45
N LEU A 551 23.83 -18.56 -20.53
CA LEU A 551 24.04 -17.12 -20.74
C LEU A 551 23.15 -16.25 -19.86
N CYS A 552 21.90 -16.66 -19.62
CA CYS A 552 21.04 -15.99 -18.65
C CYS A 552 21.64 -16.04 -17.23
N LEU A 553 22.19 -17.19 -16.83
CA LEU A 553 22.94 -17.32 -15.58
C LEU A 553 24.22 -16.46 -15.56
N ALA A 554 24.95 -16.37 -16.68
CA ALA A 554 26.14 -15.52 -16.81
C ALA A 554 25.82 -14.02 -16.80
N ALA A 555 24.62 -13.63 -17.24
CA ALA A 555 24.10 -12.26 -17.17
C ALA A 555 23.54 -11.89 -15.78
N GLY A 556 23.67 -12.78 -14.78
CA GLY A 556 23.14 -12.56 -13.44
C GLY A 556 21.62 -12.65 -13.31
N LEU A 557 20.92 -13.11 -14.36
CA LEU A 557 19.48 -13.39 -14.27
C LEU A 557 19.29 -14.63 -13.39
N THR A 558 18.42 -14.52 -12.40
CA THR A 558 18.13 -15.64 -11.54
C THR A 558 17.35 -16.69 -12.32
N THR A 559 17.36 -17.94 -11.84
CA THR A 559 16.50 -19.01 -12.36
C THR A 559 15.01 -18.58 -12.37
N GLN A 560 14.61 -17.69 -11.46
CA GLN A 560 13.25 -17.19 -11.33
C GLN A 560 12.90 -16.13 -12.40
N ASP A 561 13.87 -15.30 -12.80
CA ASP A 561 13.72 -14.36 -13.92
C ASP A 561 13.61 -15.11 -15.26
N LEU A 562 14.39 -16.18 -15.40
CA LEU A 562 14.29 -17.13 -16.51
C LEU A 562 12.92 -17.80 -16.59
N ILE A 563 12.35 -18.19 -15.44
CA ILE A 563 11.01 -18.80 -15.36
C ILE A 563 9.92 -17.76 -15.70
N LYS A 564 10.01 -16.53 -15.17
CA LYS A 564 9.08 -15.43 -15.52
C LYS A 564 9.14 -15.10 -17.01
N TRP A 565 10.33 -15.04 -17.58
CA TRP A 565 10.53 -14.79 -19.01
C TRP A 565 10.06 -15.97 -19.89
N GLN A 566 10.27 -17.21 -19.46
CA GLN A 566 9.71 -18.40 -20.11
C GLN A 566 8.18 -18.44 -20.05
N ALA A 567 7.57 -17.99 -18.95
CA ALA A 567 6.12 -17.87 -18.82
C ALA A 567 5.56 -16.79 -19.74
N MET A 568 6.21 -15.63 -19.85
CA MET A 568 5.84 -14.56 -20.80
C MET A 568 5.94 -15.03 -22.26
N THR A 569 7.07 -15.63 -22.65
CA THR A 569 7.27 -16.11 -24.03
C THR A 569 6.32 -17.24 -24.40
N SER A 570 5.99 -18.13 -23.45
CA SER A 570 4.97 -19.17 -23.63
C SER A 570 3.56 -18.60 -23.77
N THR A 571 3.26 -17.50 -23.07
CA THR A 571 1.97 -16.80 -23.16
C THR A 571 1.82 -16.08 -24.50
N ILE A 572 2.87 -15.38 -24.96
CA ILE A 572 2.93 -14.76 -26.30
C ILE A 572 2.81 -15.82 -27.39
N ALA A 573 3.47 -16.96 -27.24
CA ALA A 573 3.36 -18.08 -28.18
C ALA A 573 1.92 -18.61 -28.25
N ARG A 574 1.25 -18.83 -27.10
CA ARG A 574 -0.15 -19.28 -27.03
C ARG A 574 -1.14 -18.25 -27.59
N GLN A 575 -0.89 -16.95 -27.38
CA GLN A 575 -1.70 -15.88 -27.95
C GLN A 575 -1.59 -15.82 -29.47
N ARG A 576 -0.38 -16.01 -30.03
CA ARG A 576 -0.17 -16.14 -31.49
C ARG A 576 -0.82 -17.39 -32.08
N THR A 577 -0.81 -18.53 -31.38
CA THR A 577 -1.53 -19.73 -31.86
C THR A 577 -3.05 -19.50 -31.91
N ARG A 578 -3.60 -18.71 -30.96
CA ARG A 578 -5.02 -18.32 -30.96
C ARG A 578 -5.34 -17.27 -32.04
N SER A 579 -4.50 -16.28 -32.30
CA SER A 579 -4.78 -15.27 -33.35
C SER A 579 -4.64 -15.85 -34.77
N ASN A 580 -3.70 -16.77 -35.00
CA ASN A 580 -3.59 -17.50 -36.27
C ASN A 580 -4.80 -18.40 -36.55
N SER A 581 -5.53 -18.84 -35.53
CA SER A 581 -6.81 -19.54 -35.70
C SER A 581 -8.00 -18.60 -35.98
N GLN A 582 -7.80 -17.28 -35.83
CA GLN A 582 -8.83 -16.24 -36.00
C GLN A 582 -8.54 -15.22 -37.11
N GLY A 583 -7.43 -15.36 -37.85
CA GLY A 583 -7.16 -14.58 -39.07
C GLY A 583 -6.78 -13.11 -38.86
N HIS A 584 -6.22 -12.73 -37.70
CA HIS A 584 -5.69 -11.39 -37.47
C HIS A 584 -4.16 -11.40 -37.29
N GLU A 585 -3.47 -10.62 -38.13
CA GLU A 585 -2.06 -10.26 -37.97
C GLU A 585 -1.90 -9.30 -36.78
N ILE A 586 -0.87 -9.52 -35.97
CA ILE A 586 -0.46 -8.64 -34.87
C ILE A 586 1.02 -8.33 -35.10
N GLU A 587 1.38 -7.05 -35.19
CA GLU A 587 2.76 -6.54 -35.20
C GLU A 587 3.54 -6.94 -33.95
#